data_AF-A0A1W9M053-F1
#
_entry.id   AF-A0A1W9M053-F1
#
_cell.length_a   1.000
_cell.length_b   1.000
_cell.length_c   1.000
_cell.angle_alpha   90.00
_cell.angle_beta   90.00
_cell.angle_gamma   90.00
#
_symmetry.space_group_name_H-M   'P 1'
#
loop_
_entity.id
_entity.type
_entity.pdbx_description
1 polymer ?
#
loop_
_entity_poly.entity_id
_entity_poly.type
_entity_poly.pdbx_seq_one_letter_code
_entity_poly.pdbx_strand_id
1 'polypeptide(L)'
;MITVDITLVLTIINMLVLMMILNAVLYKPVQRILAQREARKASLTGDVDSFDKKARQRQEEVDGKVREASARAKAALDAARAEASAAGSAKIAAIRSEADTEKKAQLEDLRKQVQTVQAELAGKTTVFAQEMATKILGRSVQA
;
A
#
# COMPACT_ATOMS: atom_id res chain seq x y z
N MET A 1 -101.90 -7.92 10.08
CA MET A 1 -101.59 -6.92 11.13
C MET A 1 -100.29 -7.35 11.78
N ILE A 2 -99.25 -6.52 11.79
CA ILE A 2 -98.00 -6.83 12.48
C ILE A 2 -98.28 -6.59 13.97
N THR A 3 -98.62 -7.64 14.71
CA THR A 3 -98.60 -7.56 16.17
C THR A 3 -97.14 -7.48 16.59
N VAL A 4 -96.78 -6.34 17.16
CA VAL A 4 -95.49 -6.17 17.83
C VAL A 4 -95.59 -6.93 19.14
N ASP A 5 -95.27 -8.22 19.08
CA ASP A 5 -95.26 -9.10 20.23
C ASP A 5 -93.91 -9.06 20.96
N ILE A 6 -93.92 -9.44 22.23
CA ILE A 6 -92.73 -9.53 23.10
C ILE A 6 -91.61 -10.38 22.47
N THR A 7 -91.98 -11.29 21.57
CA THR A 7 -91.07 -12.11 20.77
C THR A 7 -90.18 -11.30 19.85
N LEU A 8 -90.68 -10.22 19.23
CA LEU A 8 -89.89 -9.33 18.38
C LEU A 8 -88.77 -8.65 19.19
N VAL A 9 -89.11 -8.16 20.39
CA VAL A 9 -88.15 -7.55 21.32
C VAL A 9 -87.11 -8.59 21.76
N LEU A 10 -87.55 -9.81 22.07
CA LEU A 10 -86.66 -10.92 22.44
C LEU A 10 -85.70 -11.30 21.29
N THR A 11 -86.17 -11.33 20.03
CA THR A 11 -85.33 -11.60 18.85
C THR A 11 -84.30 -10.51 18.62
N ILE A 12 -84.66 -9.24 18.80
CA ILE A 12 -83.72 -8.11 18.71
C ILE A 12 -82.64 -8.23 19.79
N ILE A 13 -83.03 -8.51 21.03
CA ILE A 13 -82.07 -8.72 22.12
C ILE A 13 -81.15 -9.90 21.82
N ASN A 14 -81.68 -11.03 21.34
CA ASN A 14 -80.88 -12.19 20.96
C ASN A 14 -79.85 -11.86 19.86
N MET A 15 -80.27 -11.09 18.84
CA MET A 15 -79.39 -10.66 17.75
C MET A 15 -78.30 -9.72 18.25
N LEU A 16 -78.62 -8.77 19.13
CA LEU A 16 -77.64 -7.87 19.77
C LEU A 16 -76.65 -8.62 20.65
N VAL A 17 -77.11 -9.58 21.46
CA VAL A 17 -76.25 -10.44 22.28
C VAL A 17 -75.30 -11.25 21.38
N LEU A 18 -75.82 -11.87 20.32
CA LEU A 18 -75.02 -12.63 19.36
C LEU A 18 -73.98 -11.74 18.66
N MET A 19 -74.37 -10.51 18.27
CA MET A 19 -73.46 -9.53 17.69
C MET A 19 -72.34 -9.15 18.66
N MET A 20 -72.64 -8.96 19.94
CA MET A 20 -71.64 -8.67 20.97
C MET A 20 -70.65 -9.83 21.15
N ILE A 21 -71.17 -11.06 21.24
CA ILE A 21 -70.34 -12.27 21.36
C ILE A 21 -69.44 -12.42 20.14
N LEU A 22 -69.98 -12.28 18.93
CA LEU A 22 -69.24 -12.42 17.69
C LEU A 22 -68.16 -11.33 17.52
N ASN A 23 -68.46 -10.10 17.96
CA ASN A 23 -67.48 -9.02 17.97
C ASN A 23 -66.27 -9.34 18.86
N ALA A 24 -66.52 -9.88 20.05
CA ALA A 24 -65.48 -10.26 20.99
C ALA A 24 -64.69 -11.51 20.56
N VAL A 25 -65.38 -12.53 20.07
CA VAL A 25 -64.80 -13.86 19.77
C VAL A 25 -64.17 -13.93 18.39
N LEU A 26 -64.69 -13.21 17.39
CA LEU A 26 -64.25 -13.39 16.00
C LEU A 26 -63.70 -12.10 15.39
N TYR A 27 -64.43 -10.99 15.50
CA TYR A 27 -64.04 -9.76 14.79
C TYR A 27 -62.73 -9.16 15.31
N LYS A 28 -62.59 -8.99 16.63
CA LYS A 28 -61.35 -8.50 17.24
C LYS A 28 -60.13 -9.40 17.01
N PRO A 29 -60.17 -10.72 17.23
CA PRO A 29 -58.99 -11.57 17.00
C PRO A 29 -58.63 -11.68 15.52
N VAL A 30 -59.60 -11.72 14.60
CA VAL A 30 -59.31 -11.74 13.17
C VAL A 30 -58.60 -10.45 12.75
N GLN A 31 -59.09 -9.28 13.14
CA GLN A 31 -58.42 -8.01 12.86
C GLN A 31 -56.99 -7.96 13.44
N ARG A 32 -56.78 -8.48 14.65
CA ARG A 32 -55.44 -8.59 15.24
C ARG A 32 -54.50 -9.47 14.41
N ILE A 33 -54.97 -10.61 13.92
CA ILE A 33 -54.15 -11.52 13.10
C ILE A 33 -53.80 -10.85 11.76
N LEU A 34 -54.75 -10.16 11.12
CA LEU A 34 -54.47 -9.41 9.89
C LEU A 34 -53.42 -8.31 10.14
N ALA A 35 -53.59 -7.52 11.21
CA ALA A 35 -52.63 -6.48 11.57
C ALA A 35 -51.23 -7.05 11.87
N GLN A 36 -51.15 -8.19 12.57
CA GLN A 36 -49.87 -8.87 12.81
C GLN A 36 -49.22 -9.37 11.53
N ARG A 37 -49.99 -9.87 10.55
CA ARG A 37 -49.46 -10.30 9.26
C ARG A 37 -48.93 -9.14 8.44
N GLU A 38 -49.64 -8.02 8.40
CA GLU A 38 -49.16 -6.80 7.73
C GLU A 38 -47.91 -6.25 8.42
N ALA A 39 -47.90 -6.18 9.76
CA ALA A 39 -46.73 -5.73 10.52
C ALA A 39 -45.50 -6.62 10.29
N ARG A 40 -45.67 -7.95 10.25
CA ARG A 40 -44.57 -8.87 9.92
C ARG A 40 -44.04 -8.62 8.52
N LYS A 41 -44.92 -8.51 7.52
CA LYS A 41 -44.50 -8.21 6.14
C LYS A 41 -43.74 -6.89 6.06
N ALA A 42 -44.27 -5.83 6.67
CA ALA A 42 -43.62 -4.52 6.71
C ALA A 42 -42.26 -4.56 7.42
N SER A 43 -42.15 -5.28 8.55
CA SER A 43 -40.87 -5.48 9.26
C SER A 43 -39.86 -6.20 8.38
N LEU A 44 -40.24 -7.29 7.73
CA LEU A 44 -39.34 -8.04 6.85
C LEU A 44 -38.85 -7.19 5.68
N THR A 45 -39.73 -6.40 5.05
CA THR A 45 -39.34 -5.48 3.98
C THR A 45 -38.40 -4.39 4.50
N GLY A 46 -38.70 -3.79 5.65
CA GLY A 46 -37.85 -2.77 6.27
C GLY A 46 -36.48 -3.32 6.66
N ASP A 47 -36.42 -4.54 7.18
CA ASP A 47 -35.18 -5.23 7.52
C ASP A 47 -34.34 -5.45 6.27
N VAL A 48 -34.93 -5.97 5.17
CA VAL A 48 -34.24 -6.16 3.89
C VAL A 48 -33.66 -4.86 3.34
N ASP A 49 -34.43 -3.78 3.31
CA ASP A 49 -33.93 -2.47 2.88
C ASP A 49 -32.78 -1.97 3.77
N SER A 50 -32.87 -2.21 5.08
CA SER A 50 -31.82 -1.84 6.02
C SER A 50 -30.54 -2.67 5.81
N PHE A 51 -30.68 -3.97 5.50
CA PHE A 51 -29.57 -4.86 5.20
C PHE A 51 -28.91 -4.48 3.88
N ASP A 52 -29.67 -4.16 2.83
CA ASP A 52 -29.10 -3.72 1.55
C ASP A 52 -28.35 -2.39 1.72
N LYS A 53 -28.91 -1.42 2.44
CA LYS A 53 -28.22 -0.16 2.76
C LYS A 53 -26.94 -0.39 3.55
N LYS A 54 -26.97 -1.22 4.59
CA LYS A 54 -25.78 -1.55 5.39
C LYS A 54 -24.73 -2.30 4.57
N ALA A 55 -25.15 -3.19 3.67
CA ALA A 55 -24.25 -3.91 2.78
C ALA A 55 -23.54 -2.96 1.82
N ARG A 56 -24.28 -2.04 1.17
CA ARG A 56 -23.71 -1.00 0.31
C ARG A 56 -22.74 -0.08 1.06
N GLN A 57 -23.13 0.40 2.24
CA GLN A 57 -22.25 1.23 3.07
C GLN A 57 -20.95 0.50 3.45
N ARG A 58 -21.05 -0.77 3.87
CA ARG A 58 -19.86 -1.57 4.16
C ARG A 58 -18.99 -1.80 2.93
N GLN A 59 -19.59 -2.01 1.77
CA GLN A 59 -18.86 -2.15 0.51
C GLN A 59 -18.10 -0.85 0.18
N GLU A 60 -18.75 0.31 0.27
CA GLU A 60 -18.14 1.61 0.05
C GLU A 60 -17.00 1.89 1.05
N GLU A 61 -17.19 1.55 2.33
CA GLU A 61 -16.14 1.68 3.35
C GLU A 61 -14.93 0.78 3.07
N VAL A 62 -15.17 -0.47 2.66
CA VAL A 62 -14.10 -1.41 2.31
C VAL A 62 -13.35 -0.91 1.08
N ASP A 63 -14.06 -0.53 0.02
CA ASP A 63 -13.45 -0.01 -1.21
C ASP A 63 -12.65 1.27 -0.92
N GLY A 64 -13.15 2.14 -0.06
CA GLY A 64 -12.44 3.33 0.42
C GLY A 64 -11.15 2.97 1.15
N LYS A 65 -11.20 2.05 2.12
CA LYS A 65 -10.03 1.59 2.88
C LYS A 65 -9.00 0.89 1.99
N VAL A 66 -9.44 0.09 1.03
CA VAL A 66 -8.55 -0.59 0.07
C VAL A 66 -7.84 0.42 -0.83
N ARG A 67 -8.55 1.44 -1.32
CA ARG A 67 -7.94 2.52 -2.11
C ARG A 67 -6.93 3.31 -1.29
N GLU A 68 -7.27 3.66 -0.06
CA GLU A 68 -6.37 4.38 0.83
C GLU A 68 -5.12 3.56 1.18
N ALA A 69 -5.29 2.29 1.53
CA ALA A 69 -4.18 1.38 1.80
C ALA A 69 -3.28 1.21 0.56
N SER A 70 -3.87 1.09 -0.63
CA SER A 70 -3.14 0.99 -1.89
C SER A 70 -2.37 2.27 -2.21
N ALA A 71 -2.96 3.45 -1.97
CA ALA A 71 -2.30 4.73 -2.13
C ALA A 71 -1.11 4.89 -1.16
N ARG A 72 -1.30 4.54 0.12
CA ARG A 72 -0.22 4.56 1.12
C ARG A 72 0.89 3.58 0.77
N ALA A 73 0.56 2.37 0.34
CA ALA A 73 1.54 1.37 -0.08
C ALA A 73 2.37 1.85 -1.27
N LYS A 74 1.71 2.44 -2.29
CA LYS A 74 2.39 3.02 -3.44
C LYS A 74 3.30 4.18 -3.04
N ALA A 75 2.82 5.10 -2.20
CA ALA A 75 3.62 6.22 -1.71
C ALA A 75 4.85 5.74 -0.91
N ALA A 76 4.70 4.75 -0.03
CA ALA A 76 5.80 4.18 0.72
C ALA A 76 6.83 3.49 -0.20
N LEU A 77 6.36 2.77 -1.22
CA LEU A 77 7.22 2.07 -2.17
C LEU A 77 7.98 3.05 -3.08
N ASP A 78 7.31 4.13 -3.53
CA ASP A 78 7.94 5.19 -4.31
C ASP A 78 8.98 5.96 -3.46
N ALA A 79 8.68 6.23 -2.18
CA ALA A 79 9.63 6.84 -1.24
C ALA A 79 10.86 5.94 -1.01
N ALA A 80 10.65 4.64 -0.75
CA ALA A 80 11.74 3.68 -0.57
C ALA A 80 12.61 3.55 -1.84
N ARG A 81 12.00 3.58 -3.03
CA ARG A 81 12.74 3.59 -4.30
C ARG A 81 13.55 4.86 -4.48
N ALA A 82 12.99 6.02 -4.16
CA ALA A 82 13.68 7.29 -4.25
C ALA A 82 14.88 7.33 -3.29
N GLU A 83 14.70 6.87 -2.05
CA GLU A 83 15.77 6.78 -1.05
C GLU A 83 16.86 5.80 -1.49
N ALA A 84 16.49 4.61 -1.96
CA ALA A 84 17.45 3.62 -2.47
C ALA A 84 18.24 4.15 -3.68
N SER A 85 17.57 4.86 -4.59
CA SER A 85 18.22 5.49 -5.74
C SER A 85 19.19 6.59 -5.29
N ALA A 86 18.78 7.45 -4.36
CA ALA A 86 19.63 8.53 -3.83
C ALA A 86 20.85 7.97 -3.09
N ALA A 87 20.66 6.98 -2.21
CA ALA A 87 21.73 6.31 -1.51
C ALA A 87 22.68 5.57 -2.47
N GLY A 88 22.13 4.93 -3.51
CA GLY A 88 22.91 4.27 -4.56
C GLY A 88 23.77 5.27 -5.34
N SER A 89 23.18 6.37 -5.81
CA SER A 89 23.91 7.44 -6.49
C SER A 89 24.98 8.07 -5.61
N ALA A 90 24.69 8.31 -4.33
CA ALA A 90 25.67 8.85 -3.38
C ALA A 90 26.85 7.90 -3.16
N LYS A 91 26.60 6.58 -2.99
CA LYS A 91 27.66 5.58 -2.87
C LYS A 91 28.51 5.50 -4.14
N ILE A 92 27.89 5.49 -5.32
CA ILE A 92 28.62 5.48 -6.59
C ILE A 92 29.48 6.73 -6.75
N ALA A 93 28.96 7.90 -6.36
CA ALA A 93 29.72 9.15 -6.39
C ALA A 93 30.92 9.13 -5.43
N ALA A 94 30.73 8.61 -4.21
CA ALA A 94 31.81 8.44 -3.24
C ALA A 94 32.91 7.51 -3.76
N ILE A 95 32.54 6.33 -4.26
CA ILE A 95 33.48 5.36 -4.84
C ILE A 95 34.22 5.95 -6.04
N ARG A 96 33.53 6.71 -6.91
CA ARG A 96 34.20 7.42 -8.02
C ARG A 96 35.22 8.43 -7.52
N SER A 97 34.86 9.22 -6.52
CA SER A 97 35.77 10.20 -5.93
C SER A 97 37.01 9.53 -5.33
N GLU A 98 36.82 8.45 -4.58
CA GLU A 98 37.91 7.65 -4.00
C GLU A 98 38.82 7.08 -5.09
N ALA A 99 38.24 6.46 -6.12
CA ALA A 99 38.98 5.91 -7.25
C ALA A 99 39.76 6.99 -8.03
N ASP A 100 39.19 8.19 -8.19
CA ASP A 100 39.88 9.30 -8.85
C ASP A 100 41.03 9.85 -7.98
N THR A 101 40.88 9.88 -6.66
CA THR A 101 41.98 10.23 -5.75
C THR A 101 43.10 9.18 -5.75
N GLU A 102 42.76 7.89 -5.73
CA GLU A 102 43.76 6.81 -5.81
C GLU A 102 44.52 6.85 -7.14
N LYS A 103 43.82 7.04 -8.26
CA LYS A 103 44.45 7.20 -9.57
C LYS A 103 45.42 8.38 -9.61
N LYS A 104 45.03 9.53 -9.04
CA LYS A 104 45.91 10.71 -8.96
C LYS A 104 47.16 10.40 -8.13
N ALA A 105 47.00 9.77 -6.97
CA ALA A 105 48.12 9.37 -6.12
C ALA A 105 49.07 8.41 -6.84
N GLN A 106 48.54 7.37 -7.49
CA GLN A 106 49.33 6.42 -8.27
C GLN A 106 50.07 7.11 -9.43
N LEU A 107 49.45 8.06 -10.11
CA LEU A 107 50.09 8.82 -11.18
C LEU A 107 51.22 9.73 -10.67
N GLU A 108 51.06 10.34 -9.48
CA GLU A 108 52.14 11.10 -8.85
C GLU A 108 53.30 10.21 -8.42
N ASP A 109 53.02 9.06 -7.81
CA ASP A 109 54.05 8.12 -7.41
C ASP A 109 54.78 7.53 -8.62
N LEU A 110 54.07 7.23 -9.71
CA LEU A 110 54.68 6.81 -10.97
C LEU A 110 55.60 7.90 -11.53
N ARG A 111 55.18 9.17 -11.49
CA ARG A 111 56.04 10.29 -11.92
C ARG A 111 57.30 10.42 -11.06
N LYS A 112 57.19 10.26 -9.74
CA LYS A 112 58.35 10.27 -8.83
C LYS A 112 59.29 9.11 -9.14
N GLN A 113 58.76 7.89 -9.32
CA GLN A 113 59.56 6.72 -9.69
C GLN A 113 60.28 6.93 -11.03
N VAL A 114 59.60 7.48 -12.04
CA VAL A 114 60.22 7.80 -13.33
C VAL A 114 61.33 8.83 -13.18
N GLN A 115 61.15 9.87 -12.37
CA GLN A 115 62.21 10.84 -12.08
C GLN A 115 63.40 10.21 -11.36
N THR A 116 63.16 9.39 -10.34
CA THR A 116 64.24 8.68 -9.61
C THR A 116 65.01 7.76 -10.55
N VAL A 117 64.30 6.99 -11.38
CA VAL A 117 64.90 6.08 -12.36
C VAL A 117 65.69 6.86 -13.41
N GLN A 118 65.18 8.00 -13.91
CA GLN A 118 65.95 8.87 -14.81
C GLN A 118 67.22 9.42 -14.15
N ALA A 119 67.15 9.86 -12.89
CA ALA A 119 68.32 10.35 -12.16
C ALA A 119 69.37 9.25 -11.94
N GLU A 120 68.94 8.04 -11.58
CA GLU A 120 69.82 6.87 -11.49
C GLU A 120 70.43 6.49 -12.84
N LEU A 121 69.64 6.49 -13.91
CA LEU A 121 70.12 6.22 -15.27
C LEU A 121 71.15 7.27 -15.68
N ALA A 122 70.91 8.57 -15.44
CA ALA A 122 71.88 9.62 -15.74
C ALA A 122 73.21 9.42 -14.99
N GLY A 123 73.15 9.07 -13.69
CA GLY A 123 74.34 8.74 -12.90
C GLY A 123 75.05 7.45 -13.36
N LYS A 124 74.29 6.47 -13.87
CA LYS A 124 74.84 5.24 -14.48
C LYS A 124 75.31 5.46 -15.92
N THR A 125 74.86 6.50 -16.62
CA THR A 125 75.20 6.76 -18.03
C THR A 125 76.68 7.12 -18.19
N THR A 126 77.27 7.83 -17.22
CA THR A 126 78.72 8.08 -17.18
C THR A 126 79.50 6.79 -17.00
N VAL A 127 79.06 5.91 -16.09
CA VAL A 127 79.65 4.57 -15.89
C VAL A 127 79.50 3.71 -17.13
N PHE A 128 78.30 3.69 -17.74
CA PHE A 128 78.02 2.96 -18.98
C PHE A 128 78.84 3.50 -20.16
N ALA A 129 79.01 4.81 -20.26
CA ALA A 129 79.84 5.45 -21.28
C ALA A 129 81.32 5.11 -21.07
N GLN A 130 81.79 5.04 -19.82
CA GLN A 130 83.16 4.67 -19.47
C GLN A 130 83.40 3.17 -19.73
N GLU A 131 82.44 2.30 -19.43
CA GLU A 131 82.49 0.87 -19.78
C GLU A 131 82.45 0.65 -21.30
N MET A 132 81.55 1.34 -22.02
CA MET A 132 81.48 1.30 -23.49
C MET A 132 82.78 1.81 -24.11
N ALA A 133 83.33 2.93 -23.63
CA ALA A 133 84.61 3.48 -24.08
C ALA A 133 85.76 2.50 -23.81
N THR A 134 85.77 1.84 -22.65
CA THR A 134 86.77 0.82 -22.30
C THR A 134 86.67 -0.41 -23.20
N LYS A 135 85.43 -0.83 -23.54
CA LYS A 135 85.18 -1.99 -24.43
C LYS A 135 85.50 -1.70 -25.90
N ILE A 136 85.29 -0.47 -26.36
CA ILE A 136 85.58 -0.03 -27.73
C ILE A 136 87.07 0.32 -27.92
N LEU A 137 87.72 0.93 -26.92
CA LEU A 137 89.12 1.36 -27.00
C LEU A 137 90.13 0.30 -26.56
N GLY A 138 89.68 -0.85 -26.03
CA GLY A 138 90.53 -2.00 -25.72
C GLY A 138 91.60 -1.77 -24.65
N ARG A 139 91.62 -0.61 -23.96
CA ARG A 139 92.46 -0.34 -22.79
C ARG A 139 91.68 0.46 -21.75
N SER A 140 91.89 0.11 -20.48
CA SER A 140 91.30 0.78 -19.31
C SER A 140 91.69 2.26 -19.27
N VAL A 141 90.71 3.15 -19.31
CA VAL A 141 90.92 4.58 -19.06
C VAL A 141 90.59 4.85 -17.60
N GLN A 142 91.63 4.90 -16.77
CA GLN A 142 91.57 5.38 -15.39
C GLN A 142 91.71 6.90 -15.38
N ALA A 143 90.67 7.58 -14.90
CA ALA A 143 90.73 8.83 -14.15
C ALA A 143 89.41 8.97 -13.39
#